data_AF-A0A0C2D0M1-F1
#
_entry.id   AF-A0A0C2D0M1-F1
#
_cell.length_a   1.000
_cell.length_b   1.000
_cell.length_c   1.000
_cell.angle_alpha   90.00
_cell.angle_beta   90.00
_cell.angle_gamma   90.00
#
_symmetry.space_group_name_H-M   'P 1'
#
loop_
_entity.id
_entity.type
_entity.pdbx_description
1 polymer ?
#
loop_
_entity_poly.entity_id
_entity_poly.type
_entity_poly.pdbx_seq_one_letter_code
_entity_poly.pdbx_strand_id
1 'polypeptide(L)'
;MLYHLAACKSAGSISELMSDAEGGARALRIDGGTQQIAKRLAEEIGTDRIRLHRAVNRIEVDEANGITRVHFFSTDGSDDKGAYVCSQVVTAIPPNQCARIDFSPTLPHLKRLAFEASIPGNLIMFVITYETAFWREEGWSGEIISSGRTTKRGEVLPIICTYDYCNSSGSPALVGFISEEYAGK
;
A
#
# COMPACT_ATOMS: atom_id res chain seq x y z
N MET A 1 14.68 -15.16 1.48
CA MET A 1 15.15 -14.88 2.86
C MET A 1 15.95 -13.57 2.97
N LEU A 2 16.97 -13.30 2.13
CA LEU A 2 17.76 -12.06 2.24
C LEU A 2 16.93 -10.77 2.13
N TYR A 3 16.02 -10.67 1.16
CA TYR A 3 15.13 -9.52 1.00
C TYR A 3 14.28 -9.25 2.25
N HIS A 4 13.75 -10.30 2.86
CA HIS A 4 12.97 -10.19 4.10
C HIS A 4 13.82 -9.61 5.24
N LEU A 5 15.05 -10.08 5.42
CA LEU A 5 15.96 -9.53 6.43
C LEU A 5 16.30 -8.06 6.18
N ALA A 6 16.48 -7.67 4.90
CA ALA A 6 16.69 -6.28 4.54
C ALA A 6 15.48 -5.40 4.90
N ALA A 7 14.26 -5.88 4.64
CA ALA A 7 13.02 -5.20 5.01
C ALA A 7 12.85 -5.05 6.53
N CYS A 8 13.11 -6.11 7.30
CA CYS A 8 13.08 -6.05 8.77
C CYS A 8 14.12 -5.06 9.31
N LYS A 9 15.33 -5.06 8.73
CA LYS A 9 16.39 -4.10 9.12
C LYS A 9 16.02 -2.66 8.77
N SER A 10 15.40 -2.41 7.62
CA SER A 10 14.97 -1.06 7.25
C SER A 10 13.83 -0.54 8.12
N ALA A 11 13.05 -1.45 8.72
CA ALA A 11 12.05 -1.16 9.73
C ALA A 11 12.62 -1.14 11.17
N GLY A 12 13.95 -1.05 11.32
CA GLY A 12 14.66 -1.10 12.61
C GLY A 12 14.96 -2.53 13.05
N SER A 13 13.93 -3.31 13.34
CA SER A 13 14.07 -4.76 13.61
C SER A 13 12.77 -5.52 13.36
N ILE A 14 12.84 -6.86 13.35
CA ILE A 14 11.61 -7.68 13.33
C ILE A 14 10.76 -7.45 14.59
N SER A 15 11.39 -7.16 15.74
CA SER A 15 10.67 -6.88 16.98
C SER A 15 9.91 -5.56 16.90
N GLU A 16 10.54 -4.49 16.41
CA GLU A 16 9.91 -3.17 16.24
C GLU A 16 8.80 -3.21 15.20
N LEU A 17 9.02 -3.93 14.09
CA LEU A 17 8.01 -4.13 13.04
C LEU A 17 6.76 -4.84 13.57
N MET A 18 6.91 -5.75 14.52
CA MET A 18 5.82 -6.54 15.08
C MET A 18 5.21 -5.91 16.35
N SER A 19 5.77 -4.82 16.89
CA SER A 19 5.35 -4.27 18.19
C SER A 19 4.27 -3.19 18.06
N ASP A 20 3.37 -3.17 19.04
CA ASP A 20 2.39 -2.12 19.31
C ASP A 20 2.76 -1.23 20.52
N ALA A 21 3.89 -1.50 21.17
CA ALA A 21 4.43 -0.69 22.26
C ALA A 21 5.03 0.63 21.74
N GLU A 22 5.37 1.55 22.63
CA GLU A 22 6.01 2.82 22.26
C GLU A 22 7.24 2.60 21.36
N GLY A 23 7.29 3.31 20.22
CA GLY A 23 8.33 3.14 19.21
C GLY A 23 8.10 1.97 18.22
N GLY A 24 7.11 1.10 18.47
CA GLY A 24 6.70 0.03 17.57
C GLY A 24 5.92 0.51 16.34
N ALA A 25 5.95 -0.27 15.26
CA ALA A 25 5.31 0.08 14.00
C ALA A 25 3.77 0.23 14.09
N ARG A 26 3.14 -0.34 15.11
CA ARG A 26 1.68 -0.32 15.31
C ARG A 26 1.23 0.55 16.49
N ALA A 27 2.15 1.28 17.11
CA ALA A 27 1.90 2.03 18.35
C ALA A 27 0.89 3.17 18.21
N LEU A 28 0.86 3.81 17.03
CA LEU A 28 0.10 5.03 16.80
C LEU A 28 -0.85 4.90 15.62
N ARG A 29 -1.98 5.62 15.71
CA ARG A 29 -2.93 5.82 14.64
C ARG A 29 -3.23 7.30 14.46
N ILE A 30 -3.60 7.67 13.24
CA ILE A 30 -4.03 9.02 12.91
C ILE A 30 -5.53 9.11 13.15
N ASP A 31 -5.93 9.97 14.08
CA ASP A 31 -7.33 10.26 14.31
C ASP A 31 -8.00 10.81 13.04
N GLY A 32 -9.16 10.25 12.68
CA GLY A 32 -9.84 10.51 11.39
C GLY A 32 -9.21 9.82 10.16
N GLY A 33 -8.17 9.02 10.32
CA GLY A 33 -7.60 8.16 9.28
C GLY A 33 -6.47 8.77 8.45
N THR A 34 -5.63 7.90 7.88
CA THR A 34 -4.39 8.26 7.17
C THR A 34 -4.61 8.96 5.83
N GLN A 35 -5.79 8.82 5.21
CA GLN A 35 -6.14 9.50 3.96
C GLN A 35 -6.05 11.03 4.08
N GLN A 36 -6.21 11.56 5.29
CA GLN A 36 -6.08 13.00 5.54
C GLN A 36 -4.70 13.55 5.15
N ILE A 37 -3.63 12.75 5.24
CA ILE A 37 -2.29 13.20 4.82
C ILE A 37 -2.32 13.59 3.35
N ALA A 38 -2.85 12.72 2.49
CA ALA A 38 -2.93 12.99 1.05
C ALA A 38 -3.88 14.15 0.74
N LYS A 39 -5.01 14.26 1.45
CA LYS A 39 -5.98 15.36 1.27
C LYS A 39 -5.38 16.72 1.64
N ARG A 40 -4.71 16.82 2.79
CA ARG A 40 -4.07 18.07 3.24
C ARG A 40 -2.92 18.47 2.32
N LEU A 41 -2.11 17.51 1.88
CA LEU A 41 -1.07 17.78 0.88
C LEU A 41 -1.67 18.29 -0.44
N ALA A 42 -2.82 17.75 -0.86
CA ALA A 42 -3.52 18.22 -2.04
C ALA A 42 -4.06 19.66 -1.89
N GLU A 43 -4.53 20.02 -0.71
CA GLU A 43 -4.95 21.39 -0.37
C GLU A 43 -3.77 22.36 -0.42
N GLU A 44 -2.60 21.98 0.12
CA GLU A 44 -1.38 22.81 0.09
C GLU A 44 -0.82 23.00 -1.33
N ILE A 45 -0.83 21.93 -2.14
CA ILE A 45 -0.36 21.99 -3.53
C ILE A 45 -1.30 22.81 -4.43
N GLY A 46 -2.61 22.73 -4.16
CA GLY A 46 -3.66 23.27 -5.01
C GLY A 46 -4.26 22.19 -5.92
N THR A 47 -5.59 22.04 -5.86
CA THR A 47 -6.33 21.00 -6.61
C THR A 47 -6.27 21.19 -8.12
N ASP A 48 -6.03 22.42 -8.59
CA ASP A 48 -5.83 22.76 -10.00
C ASP A 48 -4.53 22.17 -10.58
N ARG A 49 -3.56 21.80 -9.73
CA ARG A 49 -2.30 21.15 -10.13
C ARG A 49 -2.37 19.63 -10.07
N ILE A 50 -3.47 19.06 -9.57
CA ILE A 50 -3.66 17.63 -9.42
C ILE A 50 -4.64 17.15 -10.48
N ARG A 51 -4.21 16.21 -11.29
CA ARG A 51 -5.00 15.66 -12.40
C ARG A 51 -5.34 14.21 -12.10
N LEU A 52 -6.57 13.99 -11.62
CA LEU A 52 -7.13 12.67 -11.42
C LEU A 52 -7.59 12.07 -12.76
N HIS A 53 -7.77 10.75 -12.80
CA HIS A 53 -8.17 10.03 -14.01
C HIS A 53 -7.24 10.25 -15.20
N ARG A 54 -5.94 10.33 -14.96
CA ARG A 54 -4.91 10.50 -15.99
C ARG A 54 -3.83 9.45 -15.78
N ALA A 55 -4.07 8.24 -16.30
CA ALA A 55 -3.14 7.14 -16.18
C ALA A 55 -1.99 7.32 -17.18
N VAL A 56 -0.76 7.41 -16.66
CA VAL A 56 0.45 7.53 -17.49
C VAL A 56 0.79 6.19 -18.12
N ASN A 57 1.01 6.18 -19.43
CA ASN A 57 1.36 4.96 -20.19
C ASN A 57 2.70 5.05 -20.93
N ARG A 58 3.22 6.26 -21.19
CA ARG A 58 4.51 6.45 -21.85
C ARG A 58 5.22 7.70 -21.33
N ILE A 59 6.54 7.59 -21.16
CA ILE A 59 7.44 8.70 -20.83
C ILE A 59 8.51 8.78 -21.91
N GLU A 60 8.58 9.91 -22.59
CA GLU A 60 9.54 10.19 -23.65
C GLU A 60 10.45 11.34 -23.26
N VAL A 61 11.76 11.11 -23.25
CA VAL A 61 12.79 12.10 -22.94
C VAL A 61 13.51 12.46 -24.23
N ASP A 62 13.40 13.72 -24.62
CA ASP A 62 14.24 14.33 -25.63
C ASP A 62 15.56 14.78 -24.97
N GLU A 63 16.57 13.92 -25.05
CA GLU A 63 17.87 14.17 -24.42
C GLU A 63 18.61 15.38 -25.00
N ALA A 64 18.33 15.76 -26.26
CA ALA A 64 18.97 16.90 -26.90
C ALA A 64 18.43 18.23 -26.37
N ASN A 65 17.13 18.29 -26.09
CA ASN A 65 16.45 19.51 -25.63
C ASN A 65 16.16 19.53 -24.12
N GLY A 66 16.42 18.42 -23.41
CA GLY A 66 16.13 18.28 -21.98
C GLY A 66 14.62 18.29 -21.65
N ILE A 67 13.78 17.98 -22.63
CA ILE A 67 12.32 18.02 -22.52
C ILE A 67 11.80 16.60 -22.31
N THR A 68 10.94 16.41 -21.32
CA THR A 68 10.22 15.15 -21.08
C THR A 68 8.73 15.30 -21.39
N ARG A 69 8.20 14.41 -22.24
CA ARG A 69 6.77 14.25 -22.53
C ARG A 69 6.21 13.06 -21.76
N VAL A 70 5.16 13.29 -20.98
CA VAL A 70 4.47 12.27 -20.17
C VAL A 70 3.08 12.06 -20.74
N HIS A 71 2.91 10.95 -21.46
CA HIS A 71 1.65 10.61 -22.11
C HIS A 71 0.69 9.94 -21.14
N PHE A 72 -0.58 10.29 -21.25
CA PHE A 72 -1.65 9.73 -20.44
C PHE A 72 -2.87 9.37 -21.27
N PHE A 73 -3.71 8.52 -20.69
CA PHE A 73 -5.09 8.29 -21.13
C PHE A 73 -6.04 8.41 -19.93
N SER A 74 -7.31 8.70 -20.20
CA SER A 74 -8.31 8.83 -19.15
C SER A 74 -8.80 7.50 -18.60
N THR A 75 -9.17 7.47 -17.31
CA THR A 75 -9.74 6.29 -16.64
C THR A 75 -11.15 6.50 -16.12
N ASP A 76 -11.77 7.64 -16.42
CA ASP A 76 -13.17 7.96 -16.06
C ASP A 76 -14.20 7.59 -17.15
N GLY A 77 -13.76 6.89 -18.21
CA GLY A 77 -14.60 6.50 -19.34
C GLY A 77 -14.66 7.52 -20.48
N SER A 78 -14.00 8.68 -20.34
CA SER A 78 -13.78 9.58 -21.49
C SER A 78 -12.67 9.04 -22.40
N ASP A 79 -12.72 9.37 -23.70
CA ASP A 79 -11.65 9.08 -24.67
C ASP A 79 -10.54 10.17 -24.65
N ASP A 80 -10.36 10.84 -23.51
CA ASP A 80 -9.34 11.88 -23.38
C ASP A 80 -7.94 11.25 -23.25
N LYS A 81 -7.00 11.77 -24.04
CA LYS A 81 -5.58 11.39 -24.03
C LYS A 81 -4.75 12.60 -24.39
N GLY A 82 -3.54 12.66 -23.83
CA GLY A 82 -2.68 13.80 -24.05
C GLY A 82 -1.27 13.57 -23.52
N ALA A 83 -0.50 14.64 -23.44
CA ALA A 83 0.82 14.62 -22.85
C ALA A 83 1.09 15.89 -22.03
N TYR A 84 1.77 15.72 -20.91
CA TYR A 84 2.37 16.83 -20.16
C TYR A 84 3.81 17.02 -20.59
N VAL A 85 4.28 18.27 -20.65
CA VAL A 85 5.66 18.63 -20.94
C VAL A 85 6.32 19.14 -19.68
N CYS A 86 7.47 18.59 -19.33
CA CYS A 86 8.21 18.93 -18.12
C CYS A 86 9.71 18.74 -18.31
N SER A 87 10.52 19.29 -17.40
CA SER A 87 11.97 19.07 -17.38
C SER A 87 12.37 17.80 -16.64
N GLN A 88 11.55 17.35 -15.68
CA GLN A 88 11.83 16.19 -14.84
C GLN A 88 10.55 15.44 -14.46
N VAL A 89 10.68 14.13 -14.27
CA VAL A 89 9.60 13.24 -13.85
C VAL A 89 10.03 12.46 -12.61
N VAL A 90 9.16 12.45 -11.59
CA VAL A 90 9.29 11.59 -10.43
C VAL A 90 8.21 10.52 -10.49
N THR A 91 8.60 9.25 -10.63
CA THR A 91 7.67 8.12 -10.61
C THR A 91 7.44 7.66 -9.17
N ALA A 92 6.31 8.06 -8.58
CA ALA A 92 5.92 7.72 -7.21
C ALA A 92 4.89 6.56 -7.15
N ILE A 93 5.09 5.53 -7.98
CA ILE A 93 4.24 4.34 -8.05
C ILE A 93 5.08 3.07 -7.79
N PRO A 94 4.45 1.93 -7.44
CA PRO A 94 5.17 0.68 -7.22
C PRO A 94 6.00 0.23 -8.45
N PRO A 95 7.15 -0.45 -8.27
CA PRO A 95 8.03 -0.84 -9.37
C PRO A 95 7.35 -1.68 -10.47
N ASN A 96 6.45 -2.59 -10.09
CA ASN A 96 5.66 -3.38 -11.04
C ASN A 96 4.66 -2.55 -11.86
N GLN A 97 4.24 -1.39 -11.35
CA GLN A 97 3.44 -0.44 -12.14
C GLN A 97 4.35 0.39 -13.06
N CYS A 98 5.56 0.74 -12.62
CA CYS A 98 6.58 1.33 -13.49
C CYS A 98 6.92 0.42 -14.68
N ALA A 99 6.94 -0.92 -14.50
CA ALA A 99 7.17 -1.88 -15.58
C ALA A 99 6.13 -1.80 -16.72
N ARG A 100 4.95 -1.22 -16.47
CA ARG A 100 3.87 -1.06 -17.46
C ARG A 100 3.96 0.23 -18.26
N ILE A 101 4.85 1.15 -17.87
CA ILE A 101 5.07 2.41 -18.59
C ILE A 101 6.10 2.16 -19.68
N ASP A 102 5.78 2.61 -20.90
CA ASP A 102 6.72 2.62 -22.01
C ASP A 102 7.71 3.78 -21.85
N PHE A 103 9.01 3.50 -21.82
CA PHE A 103 10.06 4.51 -21.69
C PHE A 103 10.83 4.66 -22.99
N SER A 104 11.00 5.91 -23.42
CA SER A 104 11.78 6.29 -24.60
C SER A 104 12.77 7.40 -24.23
N PRO A 105 14.09 7.17 -24.26
CA PRO A 105 14.75 5.92 -24.60
C PRO A 105 14.45 4.80 -23.59
N THR A 106 14.60 3.55 -24.03
CA THR A 106 14.35 2.38 -23.18
C THR A 106 15.23 2.40 -21.95
N LEU A 107 14.64 2.12 -20.79
CA LEU A 107 15.39 2.03 -19.54
C LEU A 107 16.50 0.96 -19.62
N PRO A 108 17.62 1.17 -18.90
CA PRO A 108 18.69 0.18 -18.79
C PRO A 108 18.13 -1.20 -18.41
N HIS A 109 18.68 -2.25 -19.02
CA HIS A 109 18.15 -3.61 -18.90
C HIS A 109 17.94 -4.07 -17.45
N LEU A 110 18.91 -3.83 -16.56
CA LEU A 110 18.81 -4.21 -15.15
C LEU A 110 17.68 -3.48 -14.41
N LYS A 111 17.38 -2.23 -14.79
CA LYS A 111 16.27 -1.47 -14.19
C LYS A 111 14.92 -2.06 -14.59
N ARG A 112 14.77 -2.48 -15.85
CA ARG A 112 13.55 -3.15 -16.33
C ARG A 112 13.32 -4.47 -15.61
N LEU A 113 14.36 -5.31 -15.51
CA LEU A 113 14.30 -6.56 -14.75
C LEU A 113 13.92 -6.32 -13.28
N ALA A 114 14.48 -5.29 -12.63
CA ALA A 114 14.15 -4.96 -11.26
C ALA A 114 12.67 -4.53 -11.09
N PHE A 115 12.12 -3.79 -12.05
CA PHE A 115 10.71 -3.40 -12.05
C PHE A 115 9.79 -4.61 -12.25
N GLU A 116 10.12 -5.49 -13.20
CA GLU A 116 9.34 -6.69 -13.51
C GLU A 116 9.38 -7.75 -12.39
N ALA A 117 10.51 -7.89 -11.70
CA ALA A 117 10.70 -8.87 -10.63
C ALA A 117 9.94 -8.53 -9.33
N SER A 118 9.42 -7.32 -9.20
CA SER A 118 8.75 -6.84 -7.98
C SER A 118 7.31 -7.35 -7.90
N ILE A 119 7.11 -8.55 -7.36
CA ILE A 119 5.76 -9.11 -7.18
C ILE A 119 5.12 -8.50 -5.90
N PRO A 120 3.96 -7.83 -5.99
CA PRO A 120 3.25 -7.35 -4.80
C PRO A 120 2.68 -8.53 -4.02
N GLY A 121 2.68 -8.44 -2.69
CA GLY A 121 1.95 -9.40 -1.86
C GLY A 121 0.44 -9.16 -1.95
N ASN A 122 -0.36 -10.21 -1.83
CA ASN A 122 -1.81 -10.10 -1.78
C ASN A 122 -2.32 -10.30 -0.35
N LEU A 123 -3.24 -9.43 0.07
CA LEU A 123 -3.80 -9.42 1.42
C LEU A 123 -5.20 -8.85 1.35
N ILE A 124 -6.16 -9.49 2.03
CA ILE A 124 -7.47 -8.89 2.25
C ILE A 124 -7.48 -8.31 3.66
N MET A 125 -7.79 -7.01 3.75
CA MET A 125 -8.07 -6.34 5.00
C MET A 125 -9.60 -6.23 5.17
N PHE A 126 -10.09 -6.58 6.34
CA PHE A 126 -11.50 -6.41 6.70
C PHE A 126 -11.63 -5.73 8.06
N VAL A 127 -12.76 -5.07 8.29
CA VAL A 127 -13.10 -4.46 9.58
C VAL A 127 -14.47 -4.98 9.99
N ILE A 128 -14.57 -5.48 11.22
CA ILE A 128 -15.83 -5.92 11.83
C ILE A 128 -16.13 -4.99 12.99
N THR A 129 -17.32 -4.40 12.98
CA THR A 129 -17.84 -3.59 14.08
C THR A 129 -18.71 -4.42 15.00
N TYR A 130 -18.68 -4.11 16.29
CA TYR A 130 -19.47 -4.79 17.32
C TYR A 130 -20.27 -3.79 18.13
N GLU A 131 -21.28 -4.29 18.86
CA GLU A 131 -22.05 -3.48 19.81
C GLU A 131 -21.20 -3.05 21.01
N THR A 132 -20.39 -3.98 21.54
CA THR A 132 -19.44 -3.71 22.64
C THR A 132 -18.04 -4.20 22.28
N ALA A 133 -17.03 -3.62 22.93
CA ALA A 133 -15.64 -4.08 22.83
C ALA A 133 -15.40 -5.24 23.81
N PHE A 134 -16.16 -6.34 23.65
CA PHE A 134 -16.19 -7.46 24.61
C PHE A 134 -14.80 -8.03 24.93
N TRP A 135 -13.88 -8.01 23.95
CA TRP A 135 -12.50 -8.46 24.18
C TRP A 135 -11.80 -7.64 25.25
N ARG A 136 -12.01 -6.32 25.31
CA ARG A 136 -11.44 -5.46 26.35
C ARG A 136 -12.08 -5.72 27.71
N GLU A 137 -13.40 -5.93 27.74
CA GLU A 137 -14.15 -6.23 28.96
C GLU A 137 -13.66 -7.52 29.63
N GLU A 138 -13.22 -8.49 28.81
CA GLU A 138 -12.61 -9.74 29.25
C GLU A 138 -11.08 -9.67 29.47
N GLY A 139 -10.46 -8.49 29.29
CA GLY A 139 -9.02 -8.29 29.52
C GLY A 139 -8.11 -8.67 28.35
N TRP A 140 -8.65 -8.88 27.15
CA TRP A 140 -7.90 -9.15 25.92
C TRP A 140 -7.59 -7.87 25.14
N SER A 141 -6.45 -7.86 24.45
CA SER A 141 -6.01 -6.72 23.61
C SER A 141 -6.71 -6.62 22.25
N GLY A 142 -7.45 -7.66 21.83
CA GLY A 142 -7.96 -7.80 20.46
C GLY A 142 -6.90 -8.26 19.43
N GLU A 143 -5.66 -8.50 19.88
CA GLU A 143 -4.63 -9.11 19.05
C GLU A 143 -4.83 -10.62 18.95
N ILE A 144 -4.90 -11.12 17.72
CA ILE A 144 -4.87 -12.56 17.42
C ILE A 144 -3.76 -12.77 16.39
N ILE A 145 -2.95 -13.81 16.58
CA ILE A 145 -1.96 -14.25 15.61
C ILE A 145 -2.20 -15.75 15.35
N SER A 146 -2.31 -16.10 14.08
CA SER A 146 -2.60 -17.44 13.60
C SER A 146 -1.55 -17.86 12.56
N SER A 147 -1.11 -19.10 12.62
CA SER A 147 -0.24 -19.71 11.60
C SER A 147 -1.02 -20.23 10.39
N GLY A 148 -2.33 -19.98 10.33
CA GLY A 148 -3.22 -20.46 9.27
C GLY A 148 -3.64 -21.92 9.39
N ARG A 149 -3.05 -22.67 10.33
CA ARG A 149 -3.24 -24.12 10.49
C ARG A 149 -3.43 -24.48 11.95
N THR A 150 -4.23 -25.52 12.21
CA THR A 150 -4.42 -26.06 13.56
C THR A 150 -3.81 -27.46 13.69
N THR A 151 -3.89 -28.03 14.88
CA THR A 151 -3.51 -29.44 15.12
C THR A 151 -4.47 -30.43 14.47
N LYS A 152 -5.66 -30.00 14.04
CA LYS A 152 -6.61 -30.84 13.31
C LYS A 152 -6.28 -30.82 11.82
N ARG A 153 -6.02 -32.01 11.27
CA ARG A 153 -5.72 -32.17 9.84
C ARG A 153 -6.88 -31.65 8.98
N GLY A 154 -6.60 -30.72 8.09
CA GLY A 154 -7.57 -30.16 7.14
C GLY A 154 -8.33 -28.93 7.65
N GLU A 155 -8.17 -28.55 8.92
CA GLU A 155 -8.70 -27.28 9.43
C GLU A 155 -7.77 -26.12 9.06
N VAL A 156 -8.38 -25.00 8.66
CA VAL A 156 -7.69 -23.82 8.16
C VAL A 156 -8.23 -22.59 8.88
N LEU A 157 -7.34 -21.70 9.28
CA LEU A 157 -7.69 -20.42 9.88
C LEU A 157 -7.33 -19.29 8.90
N PRO A 158 -8.28 -18.81 8.07
CA PRO A 158 -7.97 -17.88 6.99
C PRO A 158 -7.48 -16.51 7.50
N ILE A 159 -7.90 -16.13 8.70
CA ILE A 159 -7.47 -14.91 9.38
C ILE A 159 -6.09 -15.16 9.98
N ILE A 160 -5.07 -14.44 9.49
CA ILE A 160 -3.70 -14.54 9.98
C ILE A 160 -3.53 -13.70 11.25
N CYS A 161 -4.10 -12.51 11.26
CA CYS A 161 -4.07 -11.66 12.44
C CYS A 161 -5.28 -10.74 12.53
N THR A 162 -5.59 -10.36 13.76
CA THR A 162 -6.53 -9.27 14.07
C THR A 162 -5.89 -8.32 15.05
N TYR A 163 -6.37 -7.08 15.05
CA TYR A 163 -6.01 -6.07 16.04
C TYR A 163 -7.25 -5.29 16.44
N ASP A 164 -7.24 -4.76 17.67
CA ASP A 164 -8.23 -3.80 18.12
C ASP A 164 -8.28 -2.59 17.17
N TYR A 165 -9.46 -2.27 16.68
CA TYR A 165 -9.72 -1.17 15.75
C TYR A 165 -10.73 -0.17 16.29
N CYS A 166 -10.86 -0.06 17.62
CA CYS A 166 -11.70 0.96 18.21
C CYS A 166 -11.19 2.36 17.85
N ASN A 167 -12.09 3.24 17.44
CA ASN A 167 -11.74 4.63 17.15
C ASN A 167 -11.59 5.45 18.44
N SER A 168 -11.16 6.71 18.30
CA SER A 168 -11.03 7.68 19.40
C SER A 168 -12.34 7.93 20.15
N SER A 169 -13.48 7.79 19.48
CA SER A 169 -14.83 7.88 20.06
C SER A 169 -15.28 6.59 20.76
N GLY A 170 -14.47 5.53 20.77
CA GLY A 170 -14.76 4.26 21.43
C GLY A 170 -15.65 3.30 20.65
N SER A 171 -15.91 3.52 19.36
CA SER A 171 -16.71 2.60 18.54
C SER A 171 -16.02 1.23 18.43
N PRO A 172 -16.62 0.13 18.91
CA PRO A 172 -15.96 -1.17 18.93
C PRO A 172 -15.75 -1.75 17.53
N ALA A 173 -14.49 -2.07 17.21
CA ALA A 173 -14.17 -2.77 15.98
C ALA A 173 -12.89 -3.62 16.11
N LEU A 174 -12.80 -4.65 15.27
CA LEU A 174 -11.57 -5.40 15.00
C LEU A 174 -11.20 -5.23 13.53
N VAL A 175 -9.93 -4.98 13.25
CA VAL A 175 -9.37 -5.07 11.91
C VAL A 175 -8.67 -6.42 11.78
N GLY A 176 -8.87 -7.11 10.66
CA GLY A 176 -8.25 -8.40 10.41
C GLY A 176 -7.69 -8.53 9.01
N PHE A 177 -6.77 -9.47 8.87
CA PHE A 177 -6.05 -9.72 7.63
C PHE A 177 -6.13 -11.20 7.24
N ILE A 178 -6.49 -11.46 5.98
CA ILE A 178 -6.56 -12.80 5.39
C ILE A 178 -5.41 -12.99 4.40
N SER A 179 -4.73 -14.13 4.52
CA SER A 179 -3.60 -14.51 3.66
C SER A 179 -4.03 -14.74 2.22
N GLU A 180 -3.13 -14.46 1.28
CA GLU A 180 -3.25 -14.86 -0.12
C GLU A 180 -3.54 -16.35 -0.32
N GLU A 181 -3.00 -17.24 0.53
CA GLU A 181 -3.28 -18.70 0.44
C GLU A 181 -4.80 -19.00 0.52
N TYR A 182 -5.58 -18.09 1.10
CA TYR A 182 -7.02 -18.20 1.32
C TYR A 182 -7.85 -17.11 0.65
N ALA A 183 -7.20 -16.09 0.06
CA ALA A 183 -7.84 -15.13 -0.84
C ALA A 183 -7.85 -15.75 -2.24
N GLY A 184 -9.03 -16.16 -2.73
CA GLY A 184 -9.19 -17.00 -3.93
C GLY A 184 -8.40 -16.55 -5.18
N LYS A 185 -8.06 -17.54 -6.01
CA LYS A 185 -7.65 -17.34 -7.41
C LYS A 185 -8.77 -16.72 -8.23
#